data_AF-A0A177LT21-F1
#
_entry.id   AF-A0A177LT21-F1
#
_cell.length_a   1.000
_cell.length_b   1.000
_cell.length_c   1.000
_cell.angle_alpha   90.00
_cell.angle_beta   90.00
_cell.angle_gamma   90.00
#
_symmetry.space_group_name_H-M   'P 1'
#
loop_
_entity.id
_entity.type
_entity.pdbx_description
1 polymer ?
#
loop_
_entity_poly.entity_id
_entity_poly.type
_entity_poly.pdbx_seq_one_letter_code
_entity_poly.pdbx_strand_id
1 'polypeptide(L)'
;MVKFLLLSGLSIFVFSCKENEREKQLDARERSLSEKENIFAQKEAEFEALLKMRDSLYTKKSDSVIVPTWPTEILGKWNGKVICTESTCSDYVIGDQRTDVWEFVNDSLQTSVNVYSNNNLVRTYAGKLENNEIKLNFKTDSTATKLVDMNILLNEISPEKIRGKRRITVNNNCSAVFSVELVRPSK
;
A
#
# COMPACT_ATOMS: atom_id res chain seq x y z
N MET A 1 38.20 59.20 67.21
CA MET A 1 38.38 58.96 65.76
C MET A 1 38.21 57.49 65.34
N VAL A 2 38.26 56.50 66.24
CA VAL A 2 38.12 55.06 65.91
C VAL A 2 36.65 54.58 65.77
N LYS A 3 35.71 55.16 66.54
CA LYS A 3 34.28 54.78 66.50
C LYS A 3 33.54 55.13 65.20
N PHE A 4 34.00 56.15 64.47
CA PHE A 4 33.38 56.57 63.20
C PHE A 4 33.83 55.71 62.01
N LEU A 5 35.06 55.17 62.07
CA LEU A 5 35.60 54.23 61.08
C LEU A 5 34.94 52.85 61.15
N LEU A 6 34.58 52.39 62.36
CA LEU A 6 33.84 51.12 62.56
C LEU A 6 32.41 51.16 62.03
N LEU A 7 31.74 52.31 62.10
CA LEU A 7 30.36 52.46 61.61
C LEU A 7 30.28 52.57 60.07
N SER A 8 31.31 53.15 59.45
CA SER A 8 31.44 53.22 57.98
C SER A 8 31.74 51.85 57.36
N GLY A 9 32.59 51.03 58.01
CA GLY A 9 32.92 49.69 57.54
C GLY A 9 31.73 48.72 57.54
N LEU A 10 30.81 48.83 58.52
CA LEU A 10 29.66 47.92 58.62
C LEU A 10 28.60 48.18 57.53
N SER A 11 28.51 49.40 57.00
CA SER A 11 27.52 49.75 55.98
C SER A 11 27.89 49.15 54.60
N ILE A 12 29.18 49.01 54.29
CA ILE A 12 29.67 48.48 53.01
C ILE A 12 29.37 46.97 52.86
N PHE A 13 29.37 46.21 53.96
CA PHE A 13 29.05 44.77 53.94
C PHE A 13 27.57 44.47 53.68
N VAL A 14 26.65 45.38 54.00
CA VAL A 14 25.21 45.16 53.80
C VAL A 14 24.78 45.39 52.35
N PHE A 15 25.49 46.23 51.59
CA PHE A 15 25.22 46.45 50.16
C PHE A 15 25.71 45.29 49.29
N SER A 16 26.85 44.66 49.62
CA SER A 16 27.42 43.53 48.86
C SER A 16 26.55 42.26 48.93
N CYS A 17 25.86 41.99 50.04
CA CYS A 17 24.94 40.85 50.15
C CYS A 17 23.70 40.96 49.25
N LYS A 18 23.24 42.18 48.94
CA LYS A 18 22.03 42.40 48.13
C LYS A 18 22.29 42.25 46.63
N GLU A 19 23.54 42.41 46.21
CA GLU A 19 24.01 42.27 44.83
C GLU A 19 24.11 40.79 44.43
N ASN A 20 24.63 39.94 45.31
CA ASN A 20 24.73 38.48 45.12
C ASN A 20 23.35 37.81 44.93
N GLU A 21 22.32 38.26 45.66
CA GLU A 21 20.95 37.73 45.50
C GLU A 21 20.34 38.14 44.14
N ARG A 22 20.66 39.34 43.66
CA ARG A 22 20.19 39.84 42.36
C ARG A 22 20.88 39.10 41.22
N GLU A 23 22.18 38.85 41.31
CA GLU A 23 22.92 38.03 40.33
C GLU A 23 22.37 36.61 40.26
N LYS A 24 22.11 35.95 41.40
CA LYS A 24 21.50 34.62 41.42
C LYS A 24 20.11 34.57 40.75
N GLN A 25 19.29 35.62 40.94
CA GLN A 25 18.00 35.72 40.27
C GLN A 25 18.12 35.95 38.77
N LEU A 26 19.13 36.71 38.33
CA LEU A 26 19.43 36.91 36.91
C LEU A 26 19.92 35.61 36.27
N ASP A 27 20.88 34.93 36.89
CA ASP A 27 21.38 33.61 36.49
C ASP A 27 20.25 32.57 36.35
N ALA A 28 19.35 32.51 37.32
CA ALA A 28 18.21 31.59 37.29
C ALA A 28 17.26 31.93 36.13
N ARG A 29 17.03 33.22 35.86
CA ARG A 29 16.22 33.65 34.72
C ARG A 29 16.89 33.31 33.39
N GLU A 30 18.18 33.58 33.24
CA GLU A 30 18.95 33.27 32.02
C GLU A 30 18.95 31.78 31.71
N ARG A 31 19.18 30.92 32.72
CA ARG A 31 19.08 29.47 32.56
C ARG A 31 17.68 29.04 32.12
N SER A 32 16.64 29.62 32.72
CA SER A 32 15.25 29.30 32.35
C SER A 32 14.86 29.78 30.95
N LEU A 33 15.44 30.90 30.49
CA LEU A 33 15.23 31.42 29.14
C LEU A 33 15.95 30.54 28.11
N SER A 34 17.21 30.18 28.38
CA SER A 34 18.00 29.31 27.51
C SER A 34 17.35 27.93 27.34
N GLU A 35 16.80 27.36 28.41
CA GLU A 35 16.06 26.09 28.33
C GLU A 35 14.82 26.20 27.45
N LYS A 36 14.05 27.30 27.59
CA LYS A 36 12.88 27.55 26.74
C LYS A 36 13.28 27.74 25.28
N GLU A 37 14.33 28.50 25.00
CA GLU A 37 14.84 28.70 23.63
C GLU A 37 15.23 27.37 22.97
N ASN A 38 15.91 26.48 23.72
CA ASN A 38 16.24 25.15 23.22
C ASN A 38 15.00 24.30 22.92
N ILE A 39 13.98 24.34 23.80
CA ILE A 39 12.72 23.62 23.57
C ILE A 39 12.00 24.16 22.34
N PHE A 40 11.96 25.49 22.16
CA PHE A 40 11.36 26.11 20.97
C PHE A 40 12.11 25.73 19.69
N ALA A 41 13.44 25.75 19.71
CA ALA A 41 14.25 25.34 18.57
C ALA A 41 14.00 23.88 18.17
N GLN A 42 13.86 22.98 19.15
CA GLN A 42 13.53 21.58 18.88
C GLN A 42 12.13 21.44 18.27
N LYS A 43 11.14 22.17 18.79
CA LYS A 43 9.76 22.14 18.28
C LYS A 43 9.64 22.70 16.87
N GLU A 44 10.37 23.76 16.56
CA GLU A 44 10.39 24.33 15.22
C GLU A 44 11.02 23.36 14.21
N ALA A 45 12.13 22.69 14.59
CA ALA A 45 12.75 21.69 13.75
C ALA A 45 11.82 20.48 13.49
N GLU A 46 11.09 20.01 14.51
CA GLU A 46 10.07 18.96 14.36
C GLU A 46 8.94 19.42 13.43
N PHE A 47 8.45 20.65 13.60
CA PHE A 47 7.38 21.21 12.77
C PHE A 47 7.80 21.34 11.30
N GLU A 48 9.00 21.86 11.04
CA GLU A 48 9.56 21.96 9.69
C GLU A 48 9.74 20.57 9.05
N ALA A 49 10.17 19.57 9.82
CA ALA A 49 10.28 18.20 9.33
C ALA A 49 8.91 17.60 8.95
N LEU A 50 7.88 17.85 9.76
CA LEU A 50 6.51 17.43 9.47
C LEU A 50 5.94 18.12 8.22
N LEU A 51 6.22 19.42 8.04
CA LEU A 51 5.85 20.14 6.83
C LEU A 51 6.53 19.56 5.59
N LYS A 52 7.85 19.30 5.65
CA LYS A 52 8.58 18.65 4.55
C LYS A 52 8.01 17.28 4.21
N MET A 53 7.66 16.47 5.22
CA MET A 53 7.02 15.17 5.01
C MET A 53 5.67 15.33 4.31
N ARG A 54 4.80 16.23 4.81
CA ARG A 54 3.51 16.55 4.19
C ARG A 54 3.70 16.94 2.73
N ASP A 55 4.58 17.88 2.45
CA ASP A 55 4.82 18.40 1.10
C ASP A 55 5.37 17.30 0.18
N SER A 56 6.22 16.40 0.68
CA SER A 56 6.70 15.23 -0.08
C SER A 56 5.56 14.27 -0.47
N LEU A 57 4.53 14.12 0.37
CA LEU A 57 3.37 13.27 0.08
C LEU A 57 2.44 13.90 -0.96
N TYR A 58 2.28 15.22 -0.95
CA TYR A 58 1.45 15.92 -1.93
C TYR A 58 2.17 16.13 -3.27
N THR A 59 3.48 16.36 -3.27
CA THR A 59 4.27 16.49 -4.51
C THR A 59 4.33 15.18 -5.28
N LYS A 60 4.19 14.02 -4.60
CA LYS A 60 4.08 12.70 -5.26
C LYS A 60 2.70 12.40 -5.88
N LYS A 61 1.68 13.25 -5.67
CA LYS A 61 0.32 13.02 -6.22
C LYS A 61 0.11 13.59 -7.63
N SER A 62 1.13 14.18 -8.26
CA SER A 62 1.02 14.85 -9.56
C SER A 62 1.41 14.02 -10.77
N ASP A 63 1.57 12.71 -10.64
CA ASP A 63 1.47 11.83 -11.81
C ASP A 63 0.04 11.32 -11.82
N SER A 64 -0.75 11.77 -12.79
CA SER A 64 -2.05 11.16 -13.09
C SER A 64 -1.77 9.70 -13.41
N VAL A 65 -1.84 8.83 -12.40
CA VAL A 65 -1.74 7.39 -12.58
C VAL A 65 -2.92 7.03 -13.46
N ILE A 66 -2.63 6.79 -14.75
CA ILE A 66 -3.60 6.22 -15.67
C ILE A 66 -3.88 4.84 -15.08
N VAL A 67 -4.98 4.74 -14.32
CA VAL A 67 -5.40 3.48 -13.75
C VAL A 67 -5.78 2.59 -14.94
N PRO A 68 -5.07 1.46 -15.15
CA PRO A 68 -5.43 0.56 -16.22
C PRO A 68 -6.86 0.09 -15.96
N THR A 69 -7.73 0.28 -16.96
CA THR A 69 -9.14 -0.09 -16.89
C THR A 69 -9.46 -1.03 -18.05
N TRP A 70 -10.35 -1.99 -17.80
CA TRP A 70 -10.89 -2.81 -18.88
C TRP A 70 -11.68 -1.92 -19.84
N PRO A 71 -11.49 -2.07 -21.16
CA PRO A 71 -12.37 -1.48 -22.17
C PRO A 71 -13.83 -1.87 -21.93
N THR A 72 -14.74 -1.00 -22.35
CA THR A 72 -16.19 -1.20 -22.17
C THR A 72 -16.70 -2.50 -22.81
N GLU A 73 -16.04 -2.94 -23.87
CA GLU A 73 -16.34 -4.15 -24.63
C GLU A 73 -15.96 -5.44 -23.89
N ILE A 74 -15.11 -5.35 -22.87
CA ILE A 74 -14.68 -6.50 -22.05
C ILE A 74 -15.39 -6.48 -20.69
N LEU A 75 -15.73 -5.29 -20.18
CA LEU A 75 -16.33 -5.11 -18.86
C LEU A 75 -17.61 -5.94 -18.66
N GLY A 76 -17.82 -6.39 -17.42
CA GLY A 76 -19.02 -7.09 -16.98
C GLY A 76 -18.89 -8.61 -17.00
N LYS A 77 -20.05 -9.29 -17.01
CA LYS A 77 -20.16 -10.75 -16.85
C LYS A 77 -19.97 -11.49 -18.17
N TRP A 78 -19.37 -12.67 -18.07
CA TRP A 78 -19.09 -13.64 -19.12
C TRP A 78 -19.35 -15.05 -18.62
N ASN A 79 -19.90 -15.91 -19.46
CA ASN A 79 -20.02 -17.34 -19.21
C ASN A 79 -18.71 -18.02 -19.62
N GLY A 80 -17.96 -18.50 -18.64
CA GLY A 80 -16.69 -19.17 -18.85
C GLY A 80 -16.84 -20.69 -18.91
N LYS A 81 -16.24 -21.30 -19.92
CA LYS A 81 -16.00 -22.75 -20.03
C LYS A 81 -14.50 -22.99 -20.01
N VAL A 82 -14.06 -23.83 -19.09
CA VAL A 82 -12.65 -24.18 -18.92
C VAL A 82 -12.49 -25.68 -19.06
N ILE A 83 -11.60 -26.14 -19.94
CA ILE A 83 -11.38 -27.57 -20.22
C ILE A 83 -9.90 -27.90 -20.02
N CYS A 84 -9.60 -28.90 -19.20
CA CYS A 84 -8.25 -29.41 -18.99
C CYS A 84 -7.75 -30.09 -20.27
N THR A 85 -6.65 -29.60 -20.84
CA THR A 85 -6.07 -30.13 -22.08
C THR A 85 -4.80 -30.93 -21.81
N GLU A 86 -4.04 -30.56 -20.77
CA GLU A 86 -2.79 -31.21 -20.39
C GLU A 86 -2.71 -31.21 -18.86
N SER A 87 -2.24 -32.30 -18.25
CA SER A 87 -2.03 -32.35 -16.80
C SER A 87 -0.94 -33.33 -16.42
N THR A 88 -0.09 -32.91 -15.48
CA THR A 88 0.81 -33.79 -14.72
C THR A 88 0.41 -33.91 -13.26
N CYS A 89 -0.74 -33.33 -12.88
CA CYS A 89 -1.26 -33.37 -11.52
C CYS A 89 -2.30 -34.49 -11.36
N SER A 90 -2.29 -35.18 -10.21
CA SER A 90 -3.33 -36.16 -9.84
C SER A 90 -4.74 -35.55 -9.75
N ASP A 91 -4.80 -34.28 -9.34
CA ASP A 91 -6.06 -33.58 -9.04
C ASP A 91 -6.77 -33.00 -10.27
N TYR A 92 -6.13 -33.07 -11.45
CA TYR A 92 -6.65 -32.52 -12.70
C TYR A 92 -6.60 -33.59 -13.79
N VAL A 93 -7.76 -34.03 -14.27
CA VAL A 93 -7.86 -35.05 -15.30
C VAL A 93 -8.05 -34.37 -16.66
N ILE A 94 -7.35 -34.86 -17.69
CA ILE A 94 -7.51 -34.35 -19.05
C ILE A 94 -8.96 -34.58 -19.50
N GLY A 95 -9.59 -33.55 -20.03
CA GLY A 95 -11.02 -33.55 -20.39
C GLY A 95 -11.94 -32.98 -19.30
N ASP A 96 -11.46 -32.76 -18.07
CA ASP A 96 -12.24 -32.10 -17.03
C ASP A 96 -12.73 -30.74 -17.51
N GLN A 97 -14.05 -30.53 -17.40
CA GLN A 97 -14.69 -29.27 -17.78
C GLN A 97 -15.33 -28.59 -16.58
N ARG A 98 -15.23 -27.27 -16.53
CA ARG A 98 -15.91 -26.43 -15.55
C ARG A 98 -16.55 -25.25 -16.23
N THR A 99 -17.73 -24.89 -15.75
CA THR A 99 -18.48 -23.73 -16.21
C THR A 99 -18.68 -22.79 -15.04
N ASP A 100 -18.12 -21.59 -15.15
CA ASP A 100 -18.16 -20.56 -14.10
C ASP A 100 -18.51 -19.21 -14.73
N VAL A 101 -19.06 -18.29 -13.95
CA VAL A 101 -19.30 -16.91 -14.41
C VAL A 101 -18.09 -16.05 -14.08
N TRP A 102 -17.55 -15.37 -15.09
CA TRP A 102 -16.39 -14.50 -14.96
C TRP A 102 -16.86 -13.05 -15.09
N GLU A 103 -16.47 -12.19 -14.17
CA GLU A 103 -16.86 -10.79 -14.14
C GLU A 103 -15.62 -9.90 -14.16
N PHE A 104 -15.46 -9.16 -15.26
CA PHE A 104 -14.40 -8.18 -15.42
C PHE A 104 -14.83 -6.88 -14.74
N VAL A 105 -14.08 -6.48 -13.71
CA VAL A 105 -14.37 -5.29 -12.90
C VAL A 105 -13.17 -4.35 -12.88
N ASN A 106 -13.48 -3.05 -12.81
CA ASN A 106 -12.50 -2.00 -12.60
C ASN A 106 -12.64 -1.51 -11.15
N ASP A 107 -11.56 -1.53 -10.39
CA ASP A 107 -11.46 -0.81 -9.12
C ASP A 107 -10.65 0.48 -9.33
N SER A 108 -10.73 1.37 -8.36
CA SER A 108 -9.96 2.60 -8.21
C SER A 108 -8.44 2.44 -8.32
N LEU A 109 -7.91 1.24 -8.09
CA LEU A 109 -6.47 0.95 -8.05
C LEU A 109 -6.01 -0.09 -9.07
N GLN A 110 -6.89 -1.00 -9.49
CA GLN A 110 -6.51 -2.12 -10.35
C GLN A 110 -7.69 -2.72 -11.09
N THR A 111 -7.39 -3.33 -12.23
CA THR A 111 -8.29 -4.23 -12.96
C THR A 111 -8.26 -5.62 -12.36
N SER A 112 -9.42 -6.21 -12.13
CA SER A 112 -9.53 -7.59 -11.63
C SER A 112 -10.64 -8.35 -12.34
N VAL A 113 -10.60 -9.67 -12.17
CA VAL A 113 -11.62 -10.58 -12.71
C VAL A 113 -12.09 -11.50 -11.61
N ASN A 114 -13.37 -11.40 -11.26
CA ASN A 114 -14.02 -12.24 -10.28
C ASN A 114 -14.59 -13.47 -10.96
N VAL A 115 -14.44 -14.64 -10.35
CA VAL A 115 -15.03 -15.89 -10.84
C VAL A 115 -16.00 -16.43 -9.82
N TYR A 116 -17.23 -16.64 -10.27
CA TYR A 116 -18.35 -17.12 -9.50
C TYR A 116 -18.74 -18.53 -9.93
N SER A 117 -18.88 -19.42 -8.95
CA SER A 117 -19.39 -20.78 -9.14
C SER A 117 -20.61 -20.96 -8.27
N ASN A 118 -21.75 -21.38 -8.85
CA ASN A 118 -23.03 -21.48 -8.16
C ASN A 118 -23.38 -20.21 -7.34
N ASN A 119 -23.20 -19.03 -7.96
CA ASN A 119 -23.44 -17.71 -7.35
C ASN A 119 -22.52 -17.32 -6.18
N ASN A 120 -21.51 -18.13 -5.86
CA ASN A 120 -20.50 -17.82 -4.83
C ASN A 120 -19.19 -17.36 -5.47
N LEU A 121 -18.58 -16.31 -4.93
CA LEU A 121 -17.25 -15.87 -5.36
C LEU A 121 -16.21 -16.92 -4.96
N VAL A 122 -15.59 -17.58 -5.93
CA VAL A 122 -14.60 -18.65 -5.68
C VAL A 122 -13.16 -18.21 -5.96
N ARG A 123 -12.97 -17.13 -6.72
CA ARG A 123 -11.64 -16.59 -7.03
C ARG A 123 -11.71 -15.16 -7.53
N THR A 124 -10.68 -14.38 -7.23
CA THR A 124 -10.42 -13.09 -7.86
C THR A 124 -9.01 -13.14 -8.44
N TYR A 125 -8.88 -12.82 -9.72
CA TYR A 125 -7.59 -12.69 -10.39
C TYR A 125 -7.21 -11.21 -10.50
N ALA A 126 -5.93 -10.91 -10.25
CA ALA A 126 -5.35 -9.64 -10.65
C ALA A 126 -5.19 -9.65 -12.16
N GLY A 127 -5.66 -8.61 -12.84
CA GLY A 127 -5.66 -8.57 -14.30
C GLY A 127 -4.91 -7.38 -14.85
N LYS A 128 -4.32 -7.56 -16.04
CA LYS A 128 -3.67 -6.52 -16.81
C LYS A 128 -3.98 -6.69 -18.29
N LEU A 129 -4.26 -5.59 -18.99
CA LEU A 129 -4.37 -5.56 -20.44
C LEU A 129 -3.08 -4.98 -21.03
N GLU A 130 -2.37 -5.76 -21.83
CA GLU A 130 -1.15 -5.32 -22.54
C GLU A 130 -1.15 -5.90 -23.94
N ASN A 131 -0.82 -5.11 -24.97
CA ASN A 131 -0.68 -5.59 -26.35
C ASN A 131 -1.91 -6.37 -26.88
N ASN A 132 -3.12 -5.96 -26.48
CA ASN A 132 -4.38 -6.65 -26.80
C ASN A 132 -4.45 -8.09 -26.25
N GLU A 133 -3.72 -8.37 -25.17
CA GLU A 133 -3.78 -9.62 -24.41
C GLU A 133 -4.18 -9.32 -22.97
N ILE A 134 -5.13 -10.10 -22.44
CA ILE A 134 -5.50 -10.05 -21.03
C ILE A 134 -4.66 -11.09 -20.30
N LYS A 135 -3.82 -10.61 -19.38
CA LYS A 135 -3.03 -11.43 -18.48
C LYS A 135 -3.67 -11.40 -17.10
N LEU A 136 -4.04 -12.57 -16.58
CA LEU A 136 -4.59 -12.72 -15.24
C LEU A 136 -3.68 -13.59 -14.39
N ASN A 137 -3.47 -13.20 -13.14
CA ASN A 137 -2.69 -13.97 -12.18
C ASN A 137 -3.45 -14.16 -10.87
N PHE A 138 -3.28 -15.34 -10.28
CA PHE A 138 -3.66 -15.63 -8.90
C PHE A 138 -2.58 -16.48 -8.27
N LYS A 139 -2.16 -16.11 -7.06
CA LYS A 139 -1.19 -16.86 -6.27
C LYS A 139 -1.65 -16.96 -4.83
N THR A 140 -1.58 -18.14 -4.24
CA THR A 140 -1.81 -18.31 -2.80
C THR A 140 -0.69 -17.66 -1.99
N ASP A 141 -1.01 -17.23 -0.78
CA ASP A 141 0.01 -16.74 0.15
C ASP A 141 1.03 -17.83 0.54
N SER A 142 2.12 -17.40 1.16
CA SER A 142 3.19 -18.28 1.62
C SER A 142 2.83 -19.15 2.83
N THR A 143 1.71 -18.85 3.50
CA THR A 143 1.24 -19.58 4.68
C THR A 143 0.28 -20.72 4.33
N ALA A 144 -0.18 -20.77 3.08
CA ALA A 144 -1.05 -21.82 2.58
C ALA A 144 -0.34 -23.18 2.57
N THR A 145 -1.07 -24.22 3.00
CA THR A 145 -0.60 -25.61 2.97
C THR A 145 -0.36 -26.14 1.54
N LYS A 146 -1.03 -25.54 0.55
CA LYS A 146 -0.87 -25.84 -0.87
C LYS A 146 -0.62 -24.54 -1.62
N LEU A 147 0.60 -24.39 -2.14
CA LEU A 147 0.99 -23.25 -2.95
C LEU A 147 0.45 -23.43 -4.37
N VAL A 148 -0.43 -22.55 -4.81
CA VAL A 148 -1.01 -22.59 -6.15
C VAL A 148 -0.72 -21.28 -6.87
N ASP A 149 -0.16 -21.39 -8.06
CA ASP A 149 0.07 -20.27 -8.97
C ASP A 149 -0.74 -20.52 -10.25
N MET A 150 -1.63 -19.59 -10.58
CA MET A 150 -2.48 -19.65 -11.76
C MET A 150 -2.18 -18.45 -12.66
N ASN A 151 -1.85 -18.74 -13.91
CA ASN A 151 -1.60 -17.73 -14.93
C ASN A 151 -2.55 -17.97 -16.09
N ILE A 152 -3.29 -16.94 -16.49
CA ILE A 152 -4.23 -16.99 -17.61
C ILE A 152 -3.78 -15.97 -18.63
N LEU A 153 -3.68 -16.41 -19.88
CA LEU A 153 -3.43 -15.55 -21.03
C LEU A 153 -4.63 -15.68 -21.98
N LEU A 154 -5.35 -14.59 -22.17
CA LEU A 154 -6.43 -14.48 -23.15
C LEU A 154 -5.97 -13.56 -24.28
N ASN A 155 -5.77 -14.13 -25.45
CA ASN A 155 -5.15 -13.47 -26.60
C ASN A 155 -6.06 -13.44 -27.84
N GLU A 156 -7.17 -14.18 -27.81
CA GLU A 156 -8.23 -14.09 -28.82
C GLU A 156 -9.40 -13.31 -28.21
N ILE A 157 -9.45 -12.00 -28.43
CA ILE A 157 -10.46 -11.11 -27.85
C ILE A 157 -11.40 -10.61 -28.94
N SER A 158 -12.69 -10.84 -28.78
CA SER A 158 -13.76 -10.28 -29.60
C SER A 158 -14.94 -9.85 -28.72
N PRO A 159 -15.86 -8.99 -29.22
CA PRO A 159 -16.96 -8.47 -28.42
C PRO A 159 -17.88 -9.53 -27.80
N GLU A 160 -18.06 -10.66 -28.50
CA GLU A 160 -18.96 -11.75 -28.09
C GLU A 160 -18.22 -12.93 -27.45
N LYS A 161 -16.91 -13.03 -27.69
CA LYS A 161 -16.13 -14.22 -27.35
C LYS A 161 -14.68 -13.89 -27.02
N ILE A 162 -14.19 -14.43 -25.91
CA ILE A 162 -12.78 -14.33 -25.52
C ILE A 162 -12.23 -15.75 -25.33
N ARG A 163 -11.03 -16.03 -25.85
CA ARG A 163 -10.36 -17.31 -25.63
C ARG A 163 -8.92 -17.15 -25.22
N GLY A 164 -8.40 -18.22 -24.64
CA GLY A 164 -6.99 -18.36 -24.34
C GLY A 164 -6.68 -19.61 -23.54
N LYS A 165 -5.63 -19.53 -22.73
CA LYS A 165 -5.15 -20.65 -21.93
C LYS A 165 -4.93 -20.26 -20.48
N ARG A 166 -5.23 -21.18 -19.57
CA ARG A 166 -4.88 -21.10 -18.15
C ARG A 166 -3.85 -22.16 -17.84
N ARG A 167 -2.75 -21.77 -17.21
CA ARG A 167 -1.77 -22.68 -16.60
C ARG A 167 -1.91 -22.62 -15.09
N ILE A 168 -1.98 -23.78 -14.45
CA ILE A 168 -1.93 -23.94 -13.01
C ILE A 168 -0.64 -24.67 -12.67
N THR A 169 0.09 -24.18 -11.68
CA THR A 169 1.25 -24.82 -11.09
C THR A 169 0.98 -25.02 -9.60
N VAL A 170 1.17 -26.23 -9.09
CA VAL A 170 0.95 -26.58 -7.69
C VAL A 170 2.27 -26.99 -7.05
N ASN A 171 2.65 -26.30 -5.98
CA ASN A 171 3.89 -26.53 -5.21
C ASN A 171 5.16 -26.62 -6.07
N ASN A 172 5.15 -26.04 -7.28
CA ASN A 172 6.16 -26.22 -8.33
C ASN A 172 6.45 -27.67 -8.74
N ASN A 173 5.61 -28.63 -8.33
CA ASN A 173 5.84 -30.06 -8.55
C ASN A 173 4.99 -30.63 -9.69
N CYS A 174 3.80 -30.07 -9.90
CA CYS A 174 2.94 -30.49 -11.00
C CYS A 174 2.30 -29.27 -11.67
N SER A 175 1.90 -29.44 -12.92
CA SER A 175 1.24 -28.40 -13.70
C SER A 175 0.09 -28.95 -14.53
N ALA A 176 -0.92 -28.11 -14.77
CA ALA A 176 -2.02 -28.41 -15.66
C ALA A 176 -2.32 -27.20 -16.55
N VAL A 177 -2.68 -27.47 -17.81
CA VAL A 177 -3.05 -26.47 -18.80
C VAL A 177 -4.51 -26.68 -19.17
N PHE A 178 -5.23 -25.58 -19.25
CA PHE A 178 -6.63 -25.54 -19.61
C PHE A 178 -6.85 -24.60 -20.78
N SER A 179 -7.72 -24.99 -21.70
CA SER A 179 -8.35 -24.05 -22.62
C SER A 179 -9.41 -23.26 -21.87
N VAL A 180 -9.48 -21.96 -22.15
CA VAL A 180 -10.48 -21.05 -21.58
C VAL A 180 -11.27 -20.44 -22.72
N GLU A 181 -12.58 -20.50 -22.61
CA GLU A 181 -13.51 -19.86 -23.52
C GLU A 181 -14.55 -19.09 -22.72
N LEU A 182 -14.66 -17.79 -22.96
CA LEU A 182 -15.62 -16.89 -22.34
C LEU A 182 -16.58 -16.40 -23.42
N VAL A 183 -17.88 -16.47 -23.15
CA VAL A 183 -18.93 -16.01 -24.07
C VAL A 183 -19.83 -15.02 -23.34
N ARG A 184 -20.30 -13.98 -24.04
CA ARG A 184 -21.28 -13.05 -23.47
C ARG A 184 -22.54 -13.81 -23.01
N PRO A 185 -23.12 -13.48 -21.84
CA PRO A 185 -24.41 -14.02 -21.46
C PRO A 185 -25.45 -13.61 -22.50
N SER A 186 -26.16 -14.58 -23.07
CA SER A 186 -27.32 -14.31 -23.92
C SER A 186 -28.33 -13.50 -23.11
N LYS A 187 -28.83 -12.40 -23.69
CA LYS A 187 -29.95 -11.63 -23.12
C LYS A 187 -31.21 -12.48 -23.03
#